data_AF-A0A521YS77-F1
#
_entry.id   AF-A0A521YS77-F1
#
_cell.length_a   1.000
_cell.length_b   1.000
_cell.length_c   1.000
_cell.angle_alpha   90.00
_cell.angle_beta   90.00
_cell.angle_gamma   90.00
#
_symmetry.space_group_name_H-M   'P 1'
#
loop_
_entity.id
_entity.type
_entity.pdbx_description
1 polymer ?
#
loop_
_entity_poly.entity_id
_entity_poly.type
_entity_poly.pdbx_seq_one_letter_code
_entity_poly.pdbx_strand_id
1 'polypeptide(L)'
;MAEDNQILIPPSFIALFVEPGRTRPHAPREHIAERYEFCEDLAHLLTEQAGNKLWQLGITESDVLQRVAQGLAGGAAGVDEAEARWVLRRLAELMGWADPGEGPPAG
;
A
#
# COMPACT_ATOMS: atom_id res chain seq x y z
N MET A 1 -0.74 28.21 -17.80
CA MET A 1 -1.35 27.96 -16.49
C MET A 1 -1.72 26.49 -16.49
N ALA A 2 -0.95 25.69 -15.76
CA ALA A 2 -1.33 24.36 -15.31
C ALA A 2 -0.77 24.30 -13.91
N GLU A 3 -1.65 24.48 -12.94
CA GLU A 3 -1.32 24.47 -11.53
C GLU A 3 -0.49 23.22 -11.22
N ASP A 4 0.67 23.48 -10.65
CA ASP A 4 1.61 22.53 -10.06
C ASP A 4 0.89 21.82 -8.91
N ASN A 5 0.00 20.88 -9.24
CA ASN A 5 -0.62 19.99 -8.28
C ASN A 5 0.46 19.03 -7.82
N GLN A 6 1.37 19.53 -6.98
CA GLN A 6 2.41 18.73 -6.37
C GLN A 6 1.72 17.69 -5.50
N ILE A 7 1.59 16.48 -6.03
CA ILE A 7 1.11 15.34 -5.26
C ILE A 7 2.02 15.22 -4.03
N LEU A 8 1.42 15.37 -2.85
CA LEU A 8 2.13 15.26 -1.60
C LEU A 8 2.36 13.77 -1.32
N ILE A 9 3.51 13.28 -1.76
CA ILE A 9 3.93 11.89 -1.55
C ILE A 9 4.37 11.73 -0.08
N PRO A 10 3.78 10.80 0.68
CA PRO A 10 4.13 10.59 2.07
C PRO A 10 5.56 10.04 2.22
N PRO A 11 6.28 10.37 3.31
CA PRO A 11 7.63 9.87 3.55
C PRO A 11 7.74 8.33 3.56
N SER A 12 6.68 7.64 4.01
CA SER A 12 6.61 6.18 4.01
C SER A 12 6.67 5.56 2.61
N PHE A 13 6.15 6.26 1.60
CA PHE A 13 6.23 5.83 0.20
C PHE A 13 7.58 6.21 -0.43
N ILE A 14 8.08 7.43 -0.14
CA ILE A 14 9.41 7.87 -0.62
C ILE A 14 10.50 6.90 -0.14
N ALA A 15 10.37 6.37 1.09
CA ALA A 15 11.30 5.42 1.67
C ALA A 15 11.47 4.12 0.84
N LEU A 16 10.47 3.73 0.04
CA LEU A 16 10.57 2.57 -0.85
C LEU A 16 11.67 2.75 -1.92
N PHE A 17 11.94 4.00 -2.29
CA PHE A 17 12.95 4.36 -3.29
C PHE A 17 14.29 4.74 -2.65
N VAL A 18 14.46 4.67 -1.33
CA VAL A 18 15.72 4.99 -0.66
C VAL A 18 16.47 3.70 -0.36
N GLU A 19 17.65 3.55 -0.95
CA GLU A 19 18.50 2.37 -0.69
C GLU A 19 19.05 2.38 0.75
N PRO A 20 19.31 1.20 1.35
CA PRO A 20 19.94 1.11 2.66
C PRO A 20 21.24 1.92 2.74
N GLY A 21 21.33 2.85 3.69
CA GLY A 21 22.50 3.71 3.88
C GLY A 21 22.52 4.98 3.01
N ARG A 22 21.50 5.21 2.17
CA ARG A 22 21.30 6.49 1.47
C ARG A 22 20.22 7.34 2.15
N THR A 23 20.26 8.63 1.88
CA THR A 23 19.27 9.61 2.34
C THR A 23 18.41 10.17 1.20
N ARG A 24 18.77 9.88 -0.05
CA ARG A 24 18.06 10.35 -1.25
C ARG A 24 17.49 9.16 -2.02
N PRO A 25 16.29 9.32 -2.61
CA PRO A 25 15.72 8.28 -3.44
C PRO A 25 16.55 8.07 -4.72
N HIS A 26 16.56 6.84 -5.23
CA HIS A 26 17.29 6.47 -6.45
C HIS A 26 16.52 6.78 -7.74
N ALA A 27 15.22 7.09 -7.64
CA ALA A 27 14.33 7.38 -8.77
C ALA A 27 13.95 8.89 -8.84
N PRO A 28 13.62 9.41 -10.03
CA PRO A 28 13.16 10.80 -10.18
C PRO A 28 11.79 11.02 -9.53
N ARG A 29 11.56 12.25 -9.02
CA ARG A 29 10.32 12.66 -8.33
C ARG A 29 9.05 12.32 -9.12
N GLU A 30 9.06 12.53 -10.44
CA GLU A 30 7.94 12.26 -11.34
C GLU A 30 7.57 10.78 -11.35
N HIS A 31 8.56 9.89 -11.45
CA HIS A 31 8.33 8.45 -11.38
C HIS A 31 7.78 8.02 -10.02
N ILE A 32 8.33 8.57 -8.92
CA ILE A 32 7.81 8.27 -7.57
C ILE A 32 6.36 8.75 -7.43
N ALA A 33 6.00 9.90 -8.03
CA ALA A 33 4.63 10.41 -8.01
C ALA A 33 3.67 9.51 -8.77
N GLU A 34 4.05 9.05 -9.97
CA GLU A 34 3.27 8.10 -10.77
C GLU A 34 3.04 6.78 -10.03
N ARG A 35 4.11 6.22 -9.43
CA ARG A 35 4.00 4.99 -8.63
C ARG A 35 3.15 5.18 -7.39
N TYR A 36 3.26 6.34 -6.73
CA TYR A 36 2.45 6.65 -5.55
C TYR A 36 0.96 6.75 -5.90
N GLU A 37 0.62 7.50 -6.94
CA GLU A 37 -0.77 7.64 -7.41
C GLU A 37 -1.37 6.27 -7.73
N PHE A 38 -0.65 5.45 -8.49
CA PHE A 38 -1.06 4.09 -8.81
C PHE A 38 -1.29 3.22 -7.56
N CYS A 39 -0.38 3.26 -6.59
CA CYS A 39 -0.50 2.48 -5.36
C CYS A 39 -1.65 2.98 -4.47
N GLU A 40 -1.87 4.29 -4.40
CA GLU A 40 -2.94 4.86 -3.60
C GLU A 40 -4.32 4.54 -4.20
N ASP A 41 -4.48 4.69 -5.52
CA ASP A 41 -5.71 4.26 -6.21
C ASP A 41 -5.99 2.76 -6.04
N LEU A 42 -4.94 1.94 -6.11
CA LEU A 42 -5.06 0.50 -5.87
C LEU A 42 -5.50 0.20 -4.43
N ALA A 43 -4.93 0.89 -3.42
CA ALA A 43 -5.34 0.72 -2.02
C ALA A 43 -6.81 1.11 -1.82
N HIS A 44 -7.26 2.22 -2.41
CA HIS A 44 -8.65 2.64 -2.40
C HIS A 44 -9.58 1.62 -3.05
N LEU A 45 -9.25 1.11 -4.24
CA LEU A 45 -10.04 0.07 -4.92
C LEU A 45 -10.16 -1.21 -4.08
N LEU A 46 -9.10 -1.57 -3.37
CA LEU A 46 -9.09 -2.76 -2.52
C LEU A 46 -10.00 -2.63 -1.30
N THR A 47 -10.35 -1.42 -0.83
CA THR A 47 -11.24 -1.23 0.32
C THR A 47 -12.61 -1.88 0.09
N GLU A 48 -13.20 -1.65 -1.08
CA GLU A 48 -14.49 -2.24 -1.46
C GLU A 48 -14.41 -3.76 -1.56
N GLN A 49 -13.35 -4.29 -2.19
CA GLN A 49 -13.13 -5.73 -2.31
C GLN A 49 -12.91 -6.40 -0.96
N ALA A 50 -12.16 -5.76 -0.07
CA ALA A 50 -11.84 -6.23 1.26
C ALA A 50 -13.09 -6.24 2.16
N GLY A 51 -13.87 -5.16 2.15
CA GLY A 51 -15.15 -5.07 2.88
C GLY A 51 -16.16 -6.11 2.41
N ASN A 52 -16.30 -6.31 1.10
CA ASN A 52 -17.16 -7.35 0.54
C ASN A 52 -16.73 -8.75 0.97
N LYS A 53 -15.43 -9.07 0.91
CA LYS A 53 -14.91 -10.37 1.36
C LYS A 53 -15.14 -10.60 2.86
N LEU A 54 -14.91 -9.58 3.67
CA LEU A 54 -15.13 -9.64 5.12
C LEU A 54 -16.57 -10.02 5.42
N TRP A 55 -17.53 -9.31 4.83
CA TRP A 55 -18.96 -9.54 5.04
C TRP A 55 -19.42 -10.89 4.46
N GLN A 56 -19.05 -11.21 3.21
CA GLN A 56 -19.49 -12.42 2.52
C GLN A 56 -19.01 -13.71 3.20
N LEU A 57 -17.81 -13.69 3.79
CA LEU A 57 -17.18 -14.89 4.31
C LEU A 57 -17.20 -14.96 5.84
N GLY A 58 -17.53 -13.87 6.53
CA GLY A 58 -17.52 -13.80 8.00
C GLY A 58 -16.16 -14.12 8.62
N ILE A 59 -15.08 -13.77 7.93
CA ILE A 59 -13.69 -14.01 8.36
C ILE A 59 -13.13 -12.83 9.14
N THR A 60 -11.89 -12.90 9.61
CA THR A 60 -11.24 -11.77 10.29
C THR A 60 -10.63 -10.78 9.30
N GLU A 61 -10.35 -9.56 9.77
CA GLU A 61 -9.62 -8.53 9.03
C GLU A 61 -8.25 -9.04 8.58
N SER A 62 -7.55 -9.77 9.46
CA SER A 62 -6.26 -10.39 9.17
C SER A 62 -6.36 -11.45 8.07
N ASP A 63 -7.42 -12.27 8.05
CA ASP A 63 -7.66 -13.24 6.98
C ASP A 63 -7.90 -12.54 5.63
N VAL A 64 -8.61 -11.41 5.62
CA VAL A 64 -8.83 -10.61 4.41
C VAL A 64 -7.51 -10.06 3.91
N LEU A 65 -6.72 -9.41 4.77
CA LEU A 65 -5.42 -8.85 4.42
C LEU A 65 -4.47 -9.94 3.89
N GLN A 66 -4.44 -11.13 4.49
CA GLN A 66 -3.61 -12.24 4.00
C GLN A 66 -3.99 -12.63 2.56
N ARG A 67 -5.28 -12.70 2.25
CA ARG A 67 -5.77 -13.05 0.90
C ARG A 67 -5.47 -11.94 -0.11
N VAL A 68 -5.59 -10.68 0.29
CA VAL A 68 -5.20 -9.53 -0.55
C VAL A 68 -3.70 -9.57 -0.83
N ALA A 69 -2.87 -9.81 0.19
CA ALA A 69 -1.43 -9.94 0.05
C ALA A 69 -1.03 -11.04 -0.94
N GLN A 70 -1.69 -12.20 -0.87
CA GLN A 70 -1.50 -13.30 -1.83
C GLN A 70 -1.87 -12.89 -3.27
N GLY A 71 -2.93 -12.09 -3.44
CA GLY A 71 -3.32 -11.56 -4.74
C GLY A 71 -2.30 -10.58 -5.33
N LEU A 72 -1.77 -9.68 -4.48
CA LEU A 72 -0.73 -8.71 -4.88
C LEU A 72 0.59 -9.41 -5.26
N ALA A 73 0.98 -10.45 -4.51
CA ALA A 73 2.19 -11.24 -4.79
C ALA A 73 2.14 -11.99 -6.13
N GLY A 74 0.96 -12.18 -6.71
CA GLY A 74 0.78 -12.83 -8.01
C GLY A 74 1.25 -11.98 -9.21
N GLY A 75 1.72 -10.75 -9.01
CA GLY A 75 2.27 -9.87 -10.05
C GLY A 75 1.24 -9.24 -11.01
N ALA A 76 0.00 -9.76 -11.03
CA ALA A 76 -1.09 -9.23 -11.85
C ALA A 76 -1.50 -7.79 -11.49
N ALA A 77 -1.17 -7.34 -10.29
CA ALA A 77 -1.49 -6.00 -9.80
C ALA A 77 -0.50 -4.91 -10.27
N GLY A 78 0.57 -5.26 -11.01
CA GLY A 78 1.52 -4.26 -11.53
C GLY A 78 2.32 -3.51 -10.45
N VAL A 79 2.42 -4.09 -9.26
CA VAL A 79 3.23 -3.61 -8.14
C VAL A 79 4.38 -4.57 -7.86
N ASP A 80 5.51 -4.04 -7.41
CA ASP A 80 6.59 -4.84 -6.85
C ASP A 80 6.29 -5.26 -5.39
N GLU A 81 7.21 -6.01 -4.77
CA GLU A 81 7.03 -6.50 -3.41
C GLU A 81 6.97 -5.38 -2.34
N ALA A 82 7.75 -4.32 -2.52
CA ALA A 82 7.79 -3.19 -1.59
C ALA A 82 6.53 -2.33 -1.70
N GLU A 83 6.08 -2.08 -2.92
CA GLU A 83 4.82 -1.41 -3.23
C GLU A 83 3.62 -2.23 -2.75
N ALA A 84 3.61 -3.55 -2.99
CA ALA A 84 2.55 -4.44 -2.50
C ALA A 84 2.42 -4.38 -0.97
N ARG A 85 3.54 -4.38 -0.24
CA ARG A 85 3.52 -4.18 1.21
C ARG A 85 2.96 -2.81 1.59
N TRP A 86 3.36 -1.76 0.89
CA TRP A 86 2.86 -0.42 1.17
C TRP A 86 1.35 -0.32 0.93
N VAL A 87 0.86 -0.84 -0.20
CA VAL A 87 -0.57 -0.90 -0.55
C VAL A 87 -1.35 -1.67 0.51
N LEU A 88 -0.82 -2.79 1.01
CA LEU A 88 -1.49 -3.59 2.04
C LEU A 88 -1.60 -2.83 3.38
N ARG A 89 -0.56 -2.11 3.79
CA ARG A 89 -0.59 -1.28 5.00
C ARG A 89 -1.55 -0.11 4.83
N ARG A 90 -1.54 0.53 3.66
CA ARG A 90 -2.46 1.62 3.32
C ARG A 90 -3.92 1.17 3.32
N LEU A 91 -4.21 -0.01 2.76
CA LEU A 91 -5.53 -0.63 2.83
C LEU A 91 -5.98 -0.85 4.28
N ALA A 92 -5.12 -1.39 5.13
CA ALA A 92 -5.44 -1.59 6.55
C ALA A 92 -5.76 -0.26 7.24
N GLU A 93 -4.95 0.78 7.00
CA GLU A 93 -5.19 2.13 7.51
C GLU A 93 -6.54 2.70 7.06
N LEU A 94 -6.86 2.63 5.77
CA LEU A 94 -8.12 3.13 5.20
C LEU A 94 -9.35 2.42 5.79
N MET A 95 -9.22 1.13 6.10
CA MET A 95 -10.28 0.33 6.71
C MET A 95 -10.34 0.44 8.24
N GLY A 96 -9.37 1.11 8.88
CA GLY A 96 -9.25 1.20 10.33
C GLY A 96 -8.79 -0.11 11.00
N TRP A 97 -8.09 -0.97 10.28
CA TRP A 97 -7.60 -2.27 10.73
C TRP A 97 -6.18 -2.19 11.31
N ALA A 98 -5.79 -3.24 12.03
CA ALA A 98 -4.42 -3.39 12.53
C ALA A 98 -3.40 -3.45 11.39
N ASP A 99 -2.22 -2.86 11.62
CA ASP A 99 -1.12 -2.90 10.65
C ASP A 99 -0.66 -4.35 10.42
N PRO A 100 -0.59 -4.83 9.16
CA PRO A 100 -0.25 -6.22 8.87
C PRO A 100 1.24 -6.57 9.10
N GLY A 101 2.10 -5.57 9.33
CA GLY A 101 3.53 -5.74 9.63
C GLY A 101 3.88 -5.51 11.11
N GLU A 102 2.99 -4.90 11.88
CA GLU A 102 3.08 -4.83 13.33
C GLU A 102 2.48 -6.13 13.89
N GLY A 103 3.36 -7.08 14.23
CA GLY A 103 2.92 -8.25 15.00
C GLY A 103 2.20 -7.80 16.28
N PRO A 104 1.32 -8.64 16.88
CA PRO A 104 0.63 -8.26 18.11
C PRO A 104 1.66 -7.76 19.13
N PRO A 105 1.35 -6.70 19.90
CA PRO A 105 2.28 -6.19 20.91
C PRO A 105 2.67 -7.37 21.79
N ALA A 106 3.97 -7.64 21.89
CA ALA A 106 4.48 -8.63 22.83
C ALA A 106 4.06 -8.16 24.23
N GLY A 107 3.05 -8.82 24.77
CA GLY A 107 2.51 -8.55 26.11
C GLY A 107 3.48 -8.90 27.22
#